data_AF-A0A2I0D3P0-F1
#
_entry.id   AF-A0A2I0D3P0-F1
#
_cell.length_a   1.000
_cell.length_b   1.000
_cell.length_c   1.000
_cell.angle_alpha   90.00
_cell.angle_beta   90.00
_cell.angle_gamma   90.00
#
_symmetry.space_group_name_H-M   'P 1'
#
loop_
_entity.id
_entity.type
_entity.pdbx_description
1 polymer ?
#
loop_
_entity_poly.entity_id
_entity_poly.type
_entity_poly.pdbx_seq_one_letter_code
_entity_poly.pdbx_strand_id
1 'polypeptide(L)'
;MRLISILLICFLLKPSKVVSQTEYIDVNSSILKESRQIKLQLPRNYNASEKEYPILIVLDGDYLFEPFAGNVDYLSYWGIIPEAIVVGINQVGHRRKDGLLDEVEELPTSTGADFYEFISLEVLKYLDDNYRTTPFTIIAGMDYMANFSNFFLLKQNPLFSGYINFSPDFTPLLPKRLKRKLDKIDNKIWYYLATSENDIPELKNKINTVDSYLSICNNPNVNYRFEIFKNKDHFSFVADAIPKALNSIFEAYGPISDLEYQSKLLTSSSPSNYLEDRYFTIQELYALETPIRIVDFLKTADAIEEKELWDDYQNLSRLAKREVSDTVLYHYFQGRYFEKSGQPKRAIKEYQGAYGLESAGYLDSDVLLGKADALIQTFGY
;
A
#
# COMPACT_ATOMS: atom_id res chain seq x y z
N MET A 1 -12.57 -2.26 -63.76
CA MET A 1 -13.46 -2.46 -62.59
C MET A 1 -13.10 -3.77 -61.93
N ARG A 2 -12.22 -3.76 -60.92
CA ARG A 2 -12.02 -4.89 -60.00
C ARG A 2 -12.46 -4.40 -58.62
N LEU A 3 -13.74 -4.58 -58.34
CA LEU A 3 -14.34 -4.28 -57.05
C LEU A 3 -14.09 -5.46 -56.10
N ILE A 4 -13.60 -5.11 -54.90
CA ILE A 4 -14.01 -5.63 -53.60
C ILE A 4 -13.75 -7.13 -53.36
N SER A 5 -12.69 -7.40 -52.62
CA SER A 5 -12.63 -8.49 -51.64
C SER A 5 -11.65 -8.11 -50.52
N ILE A 6 -11.95 -7.01 -49.81
CA ILE A 6 -11.46 -6.82 -48.44
C ILE A 6 -12.55 -7.43 -47.56
N LEU A 7 -12.41 -8.72 -47.30
CA LEU A 7 -13.26 -9.44 -46.37
C LEU A 7 -12.90 -8.97 -44.95
N LEU A 8 -13.87 -8.29 -44.36
CA LEU A 8 -13.92 -7.75 -43.01
C LEU A 8 -13.54 -8.81 -41.95
N ILE A 9 -12.26 -8.88 -41.56
CA ILE A 9 -11.84 -9.51 -40.30
C ILE A 9 -12.05 -8.48 -39.19
N CYS A 10 -13.32 -8.21 -38.88
CA CYS A 10 -13.73 -7.57 -37.62
C CYS A 10 -14.42 -8.64 -36.78
N PHE A 11 -13.67 -9.65 -36.36
CA PHE A 11 -14.14 -10.64 -35.38
C PHE A 11 -13.56 -10.29 -34.00
N LEU A 12 -14.42 -9.67 -33.19
CA LEU A 12 -14.54 -9.90 -31.75
C LEU A 12 -13.27 -9.73 -30.88
N LEU A 13 -12.67 -8.55 -30.88
CA LEU A 13 -12.07 -8.08 -29.63
C LEU A 13 -13.23 -7.64 -28.74
N LYS A 14 -13.73 -8.55 -27.89
CA LYS A 14 -14.46 -8.10 -26.69
C LYS A 14 -13.48 -7.16 -25.97
N PRO A 15 -13.82 -5.90 -25.70
CA PRO A 15 -12.99 -5.12 -24.80
C PRO A 15 -12.99 -5.90 -23.48
N SER A 16 -11.85 -6.51 -23.15
CA SER A 16 -11.57 -6.89 -21.78
C SER A 16 -11.88 -5.64 -20.97
N LYS A 17 -12.79 -5.71 -20.00
CA LYS A 17 -13.07 -4.56 -19.15
C LYS A 17 -11.82 -4.33 -18.29
N VAL A 18 -10.85 -3.57 -18.81
CA VAL A 18 -9.60 -3.17 -18.13
C VAL A 18 -9.84 -1.88 -17.32
N VAL A 19 -11.05 -1.71 -16.79
CA VAL A 19 -11.42 -0.52 -16.01
C VAL A 19 -11.95 -1.01 -14.68
N SER A 20 -11.40 -0.46 -13.59
CA SER A 20 -11.97 -0.60 -12.26
C SER A 20 -13.32 0.12 -12.25
N GLN A 21 -14.41 -0.64 -12.15
CA GLN A 21 -15.78 -0.11 -12.05
C GLN A 21 -16.27 -0.29 -10.63
N THR A 22 -16.90 0.75 -10.07
CA THR A 22 -17.57 0.64 -8.78
C THR A 22 -18.75 -0.33 -8.87
N GLU A 23 -18.72 -1.34 -8.02
CA GLU A 23 -19.82 -2.27 -7.80
C GLU A 23 -20.67 -1.81 -6.62
N TYR A 24 -21.99 -1.99 -6.72
CA TYR A 24 -22.93 -1.73 -5.63
C TYR A 24 -23.49 -3.06 -5.18
N ILE A 25 -23.26 -3.41 -3.92
CA ILE A 25 -23.58 -4.73 -3.36
C ILE A 25 -24.49 -4.52 -2.16
N ASP A 26 -25.63 -5.20 -2.13
CA ASP A 26 -26.51 -5.21 -0.98
C ASP A 26 -26.15 -6.38 -0.06
N VAL A 27 -25.55 -6.07 1.10
CA VAL A 27 -25.22 -7.06 2.13
C VAL A 27 -26.44 -7.28 3.00
N ASN A 28 -27.04 -8.47 2.93
CA ASN A 28 -28.16 -8.84 3.78
C ASN A 28 -27.67 -9.08 5.21
N SER A 29 -27.99 -8.16 6.13
CA SER A 29 -27.49 -8.21 7.51
C SER A 29 -28.46 -8.91 8.43
N SER A 30 -27.99 -9.98 9.07
CA SER A 30 -28.72 -10.64 10.14
C SER A 30 -28.64 -9.86 11.44
N ILE A 31 -27.60 -9.04 11.62
CA ILE A 31 -27.38 -8.19 12.80
C ILE A 31 -28.29 -6.96 12.74
N LEU A 32 -28.21 -6.18 11.66
CA LEU A 32 -29.01 -4.97 11.46
C LEU A 32 -30.49 -5.23 11.15
N LYS A 33 -30.84 -6.48 10.78
CA LYS A 33 -32.19 -6.88 10.31
C LYS A 33 -32.65 -6.13 9.07
N GLU A 34 -31.70 -5.71 8.22
CA GLU A 34 -31.93 -5.01 6.97
C GLU A 34 -30.83 -5.34 5.95
N SER A 35 -31.05 -4.99 4.68
CA SER A 35 -29.97 -5.00 3.68
C SER A 35 -29.24 -3.67 3.74
N ARG A 36 -27.91 -3.72 3.79
CA ARG A 36 -27.05 -2.54 3.78
C ARG A 36 -26.19 -2.52 2.51
N GLN A 37 -26.31 -1.45 1.73
CA GLN A 37 -25.52 -1.29 0.52
C GLN A 37 -24.07 -0.91 0.85
N ILE A 38 -23.14 -1.57 0.17
CA ILE A 38 -21.73 -1.17 0.09
C ILE A 38 -21.38 -0.81 -1.35
N LYS A 39 -20.48 0.16 -1.51
CA LYS A 39 -19.77 0.43 -2.77
C LYS A 39 -18.43 -0.30 -2.72
N LEU A 40 -18.05 -0.99 -3.77
CA LEU A 40 -16.82 -1.76 -3.83
C LEU A 40 -16.04 -1.41 -5.09
N GLN A 41 -14.74 -1.15 -4.95
CA GLN A 41 -13.82 -0.95 -6.06
C GLN A 41 -12.69 -1.98 -5.97
N LEU A 42 -12.57 -2.81 -7.01
CA LEU A 42 -11.47 -3.75 -7.16
C LEU A 42 -10.25 -3.07 -7.82
N PRO A 43 -9.03 -3.54 -7.51
CA PRO A 43 -7.85 -3.18 -8.27
C PRO A 43 -8.00 -3.42 -9.77
N ARG A 44 -7.24 -2.66 -10.56
CA ARG A 44 -7.12 -2.93 -12.00
C ARG A 44 -6.61 -4.36 -12.20
N ASN A 45 -7.12 -5.03 -13.24
CA ASN A 45 -6.71 -6.40 -13.57
C ASN A 45 -6.93 -7.44 -12.47
N TYR A 46 -7.78 -7.18 -11.47
CA TYR A 46 -8.11 -8.15 -10.42
C TYR A 46 -8.42 -9.54 -10.99
N ASN A 47 -9.31 -9.65 -12.00
CA ASN A 47 -9.69 -10.94 -12.61
C ASN A 47 -8.58 -11.60 -13.46
N ALA A 48 -7.49 -10.91 -13.74
CA ALA A 48 -6.35 -11.42 -14.50
C ALA A 48 -5.14 -11.73 -13.59
N SER A 49 -5.34 -11.69 -12.27
CA SER A 49 -4.29 -11.86 -11.28
C SER A 49 -4.76 -12.73 -10.10
N GLU A 50 -3.87 -13.56 -9.59
CA GLU A 50 -4.08 -14.38 -8.39
C GLU A 50 -3.60 -13.69 -7.10
N LYS A 51 -3.21 -12.40 -7.18
CA LYS A 51 -2.80 -11.63 -6.00
C LYS A 51 -3.93 -11.52 -4.97
N GLU A 52 -3.52 -11.44 -3.71
CA GLU A 52 -4.36 -11.01 -2.59
C GLU A 52 -4.14 -9.52 -2.34
N TYR A 53 -5.17 -8.86 -1.80
CA TYR A 53 -5.21 -7.40 -1.68
C TYR A 53 -5.59 -6.94 -0.28
N PRO A 54 -4.97 -5.87 0.25
CA PRO A 54 -5.42 -5.23 1.48
C PRO A 54 -6.82 -4.65 1.29
N ILE A 55 -7.56 -4.50 2.39
CA ILE A 55 -8.90 -3.90 2.39
C ILE A 55 -8.85 -2.50 2.99
N LEU A 56 -9.49 -1.54 2.32
CA LEU A 56 -9.77 -0.21 2.86
C LEU A 56 -11.28 -0.04 3.05
N ILE A 57 -11.74 -0.13 4.30
CA ILE A 57 -13.11 0.19 4.70
C ILE A 57 -13.24 1.70 4.86
N VAL A 58 -14.20 2.30 4.16
CA VAL A 58 -14.53 3.72 4.20
C VAL A 58 -15.93 3.88 4.80
N LEU A 59 -16.00 4.42 6.01
CA LEU A 59 -17.25 4.89 6.60
C LEU A 59 -17.72 6.14 5.87
N ASP A 60 -19.02 6.47 5.97
CA ASP A 60 -19.64 7.53 5.16
C ASP A 60 -19.42 7.32 3.65
N GLY A 61 -19.53 6.07 3.19
CA GLY A 61 -19.25 5.65 1.82
C GLY A 61 -20.17 6.27 0.76
N ASP A 62 -21.22 6.97 1.18
CA ASP A 62 -22.06 7.77 0.29
C ASP A 62 -21.33 8.98 -0.31
N TYR A 63 -20.36 9.58 0.41
CA TYR A 63 -19.58 10.72 -0.09
C TYR A 63 -18.05 10.58 0.05
N LEU A 64 -17.55 9.73 0.95
CA LEU A 64 -16.09 9.53 1.12
C LEU A 64 -15.52 8.43 0.22
N PHE A 65 -16.35 7.56 -0.34
CA PHE A 65 -15.88 6.42 -1.12
C PHE A 65 -15.08 6.85 -2.36
N GLU A 66 -15.65 7.71 -3.21
CA GLU A 66 -15.04 8.08 -4.49
C GLU A 66 -13.67 8.77 -4.34
N PRO A 67 -13.48 9.73 -3.40
CA PRO A 67 -12.16 10.29 -3.13
C PRO A 67 -11.11 9.25 -2.73
N PHE A 68 -11.47 8.28 -1.87
CA PHE A 68 -10.54 7.22 -1.47
C PHE A 68 -10.26 6.25 -2.62
N ALA A 69 -11.31 5.77 -3.29
CA ALA A 69 -11.22 4.82 -4.38
C ALA A 69 -10.38 5.37 -5.55
N GLY A 70 -10.56 6.64 -5.91
CA GLY A 70 -9.76 7.30 -6.95
C GLY A 70 -8.28 7.47 -6.58
N ASN A 71 -7.98 7.82 -5.32
CA ASN A 71 -6.59 7.92 -4.86
C ASN A 71 -5.91 6.55 -4.78
N VAL A 72 -6.62 5.52 -4.33
CA VAL A 72 -6.09 4.15 -4.30
C VAL A 72 -5.76 3.67 -5.71
N ASP A 73 -6.68 3.84 -6.66
CA ASP A 73 -6.46 3.48 -8.08
C ASP A 73 -5.26 4.24 -8.67
N TYR A 74 -5.18 5.55 -8.44
CA TYR A 74 -4.11 6.38 -9.00
C TYR A 74 -2.73 6.06 -8.39
N LEU A 75 -2.62 5.99 -7.06
CA LEU A 75 -1.34 5.79 -6.39
C LEU A 75 -0.81 4.36 -6.61
N SER A 76 -1.71 3.37 -6.65
CA SER A 76 -1.31 1.98 -6.94
C SER A 76 -0.88 1.78 -8.39
N TYR A 77 -1.48 2.50 -9.35
CA TYR A 77 -1.02 2.50 -10.74
C TYR A 77 0.46 2.92 -10.87
N TRP A 78 0.90 3.89 -10.06
CA TRP A 78 2.29 4.33 -10.01
C TRP A 78 3.17 3.51 -9.06
N GLY A 79 2.64 2.45 -8.45
CA GLY A 79 3.36 1.60 -7.51
C GLY A 79 3.78 2.30 -6.22
N ILE A 80 3.16 3.43 -5.87
CA ILE A 80 3.45 4.22 -4.66
C ILE A 80 2.87 3.53 -3.42
N ILE A 81 1.66 2.97 -3.55
CA ILE A 81 0.99 2.15 -2.54
C ILE A 81 0.59 0.80 -3.18
N PRO A 82 0.29 -0.25 -2.40
CA PRO A 82 -0.21 -1.47 -2.99
C PRO A 82 -1.60 -1.28 -3.60
N GLU A 83 -1.90 -2.12 -4.58
CA GLU A 83 -3.27 -2.34 -5.04
C GLU A 83 -4.13 -2.78 -3.84
N ALA A 84 -5.33 -2.22 -3.67
CA ALA A 84 -6.22 -2.54 -2.54
C ALA A 84 -7.69 -2.57 -2.97
N ILE A 85 -8.49 -3.38 -2.27
CA ILE A 85 -9.94 -3.40 -2.40
C ILE A 85 -10.50 -2.28 -1.54
N VAL A 86 -11.21 -1.33 -2.14
CA VAL A 86 -11.83 -0.20 -1.42
C VAL A 86 -13.31 -0.48 -1.26
N VAL A 87 -13.82 -0.38 -0.03
CA VAL A 87 -15.22 -0.68 0.31
C VAL A 87 -15.81 0.46 1.10
N GLY A 88 -16.78 1.17 0.51
CA GLY A 88 -17.53 2.22 1.16
C GLY A 88 -18.84 1.68 1.73
N ILE A 89 -19.10 1.87 3.02
CA ILE A 89 -20.38 1.50 3.62
C ILE A 89 -21.34 2.68 3.47
N ASN A 90 -22.47 2.47 2.79
CA ASN A 90 -23.45 3.54 2.58
C ASN A 90 -24.21 3.83 3.89
N GLN A 91 -24.21 5.07 4.36
CA GLN A 91 -24.83 5.43 5.65
C GLN A 91 -25.92 6.49 5.51
N VAL A 92 -26.39 6.77 4.29
CA VAL A 92 -27.50 7.72 4.03
C VAL A 92 -28.73 7.29 4.82
N GLY A 93 -29.19 8.16 5.74
CA GLY A 93 -30.35 7.90 6.59
C GLY A 93 -30.07 7.03 7.83
N HIS A 94 -28.89 6.43 7.96
CA HIS A 94 -28.52 5.55 9.07
C HIS A 94 -27.37 6.07 9.93
N ARG A 95 -26.55 7.00 9.43
CA ARG A 95 -25.33 7.52 10.07
C ARG A 95 -25.43 7.77 11.58
N ARG A 96 -26.50 8.42 12.06
CA ARG A 96 -26.71 8.69 13.51
C ARG A 96 -27.01 7.43 14.32
N LYS A 97 -27.74 6.47 13.75
CA LYS A 97 -28.03 5.19 14.38
C LYS A 97 -26.78 4.31 14.41
N ASP A 98 -26.06 4.27 13.28
CA ASP A 98 -24.85 3.46 13.10
C ASP A 98 -23.72 3.88 14.05
N GLY A 99 -23.59 5.18 14.34
CA GLY A 99 -22.56 5.64 15.27
C GLY A 99 -23.00 5.73 16.74
N LEU A 100 -24.22 5.31 17.09
CA LEU A 100 -24.82 5.55 18.41
C LEU A 100 -23.93 5.06 19.56
N LEU A 101 -23.67 5.96 20.52
CA LEU A 101 -22.86 5.69 21.71
C LEU A 101 -23.69 5.85 22.98
N ASP A 102 -23.34 5.11 24.02
CA ASP A 102 -23.84 5.32 25.37
C ASP A 102 -23.37 6.68 25.90
N GLU A 103 -24.24 7.44 26.55
CA GLU A 103 -23.93 8.81 27.02
C GLU A 103 -22.92 8.84 28.18
N VAL A 104 -22.86 7.78 28.99
CA VAL A 104 -22.01 7.71 30.18
C VAL A 104 -20.74 6.94 29.87
N GLU A 105 -20.88 5.76 29.27
CA GLU A 105 -19.76 4.91 28.93
C GLU A 105 -19.07 5.35 27.64
N GLU A 106 -19.69 6.15 26.77
CA GLU A 106 -19.15 6.59 25.48
C GLU A 106 -18.64 5.42 24.62
N LEU A 107 -19.36 4.31 24.65
CA LEU A 107 -19.09 3.10 23.87
C LEU A 107 -20.27 2.82 22.93
N PRO A 108 -20.05 2.16 21.78
CA PRO A 108 -21.14 1.73 20.91
C PRO A 108 -22.22 0.98 21.69
N THR A 109 -23.47 1.39 21.52
CA THR A 109 -24.64 0.81 22.20
C THR A 109 -25.80 0.66 21.25
N SER A 110 -26.71 -0.28 21.53
CA SER A 110 -27.91 -0.55 20.71
C SER A 110 -27.55 -0.62 19.22
N THR A 111 -28.13 0.24 18.37
CA THR A 111 -27.85 0.25 16.92
C THR A 111 -26.39 0.52 16.56
N GLY A 112 -25.64 1.23 17.41
CA GLY A 112 -24.20 1.42 17.21
C GLY A 112 -23.39 0.17 17.53
N ALA A 113 -23.82 -0.62 18.51
CA ALA A 113 -23.23 -1.93 18.77
C ALA A 113 -23.57 -2.91 17.62
N ASP A 114 -24.80 -2.87 17.12
CA ASP A 114 -25.21 -3.67 15.95
C ASP A 114 -24.38 -3.30 14.71
N PHE A 115 -24.15 -2.01 14.46
CA PHE A 115 -23.31 -1.56 13.34
C PHE A 115 -21.84 -1.94 13.50
N TYR A 116 -21.32 -1.88 14.72
CA TYR A 116 -19.98 -2.37 15.05
C TYR A 116 -19.82 -3.87 14.71
N GLU A 117 -20.79 -4.70 15.11
CA GLU A 117 -20.79 -6.13 14.83
C GLU A 117 -21.03 -6.43 13.34
N PHE A 118 -21.91 -5.68 12.67
CA PHE A 118 -22.13 -5.76 11.22
C PHE A 118 -20.82 -5.62 10.44
N ILE A 119 -20.02 -4.59 10.72
CA ILE A 119 -18.73 -4.40 10.07
C ILE A 119 -17.81 -5.59 10.39
N SER A 120 -17.70 -5.93 11.67
CA SER A 120 -16.72 -6.92 12.17
C SER A 120 -17.00 -8.34 11.69
N LEU A 121 -18.28 -8.74 11.61
CA LEU A 121 -18.68 -10.13 11.48
C LEU A 121 -19.37 -10.44 10.15
N GLU A 122 -19.99 -9.45 9.50
CA GLU A 122 -20.72 -9.66 8.25
C GLU A 122 -20.00 -9.02 7.06
N VAL A 123 -19.58 -7.75 7.15
CA VAL A 123 -18.89 -7.08 6.03
C VAL A 123 -17.52 -7.68 5.77
N LEU A 124 -16.64 -7.74 6.77
CA LEU A 124 -15.30 -8.29 6.59
C LEU A 124 -15.36 -9.76 6.15
N LYS A 125 -16.25 -10.55 6.77
CA LYS A 125 -16.47 -11.94 6.36
C LYS A 125 -16.94 -12.06 4.91
N TYR A 126 -17.89 -11.23 4.48
CA TYR A 126 -18.35 -11.23 3.10
C TYR A 126 -17.19 -10.94 2.14
N LEU A 127 -16.30 -10.00 2.49
CA LEU A 127 -15.15 -9.69 1.65
C LEU A 127 -14.18 -10.88 1.55
N ASP A 128 -13.84 -11.51 2.67
CA ASP A 128 -12.95 -12.67 2.70
C ASP A 128 -13.53 -13.90 1.98
N ASP A 129 -14.85 -14.10 2.03
CA ASP A 129 -15.52 -15.22 1.37
C ASP A 129 -15.60 -15.04 -0.16
N ASN A 130 -15.61 -13.81 -0.66
CA ASN A 130 -15.92 -13.50 -2.07
C ASN A 130 -14.74 -12.89 -2.84
N TYR A 131 -13.70 -12.41 -2.15
CA TYR A 131 -12.56 -11.74 -2.75
C TYR A 131 -11.23 -12.24 -2.15
N ARG A 132 -10.13 -12.01 -2.89
CA ARG A 132 -8.77 -12.36 -2.48
C ARG A 132 -8.23 -11.24 -1.60
N THR A 133 -8.30 -11.43 -0.29
CA THR A 133 -7.98 -10.41 0.71
C THR A 133 -6.73 -10.80 1.50
N THR A 134 -5.95 -9.82 1.93
CA THR A 134 -4.89 -10.01 2.93
C THR A 134 -5.43 -9.64 4.32
N PRO A 135 -4.80 -10.10 5.42
CA PRO A 135 -5.20 -9.67 6.77
C PRO A 135 -4.94 -8.18 7.04
N PHE A 136 -4.27 -7.45 6.13
CA PHE A 136 -4.02 -6.02 6.32
C PHE A 136 -5.25 -5.20 5.94
N THR A 137 -5.97 -4.73 6.95
CA THR A 137 -7.17 -3.91 6.75
C THR A 137 -7.02 -2.51 7.36
N ILE A 138 -7.55 -1.52 6.66
CA ILE A 138 -7.59 -0.12 7.06
C ILE A 138 -9.04 0.30 7.22
N ILE A 139 -9.34 1.10 8.23
CA ILE A 139 -10.62 1.80 8.36
C ILE A 139 -10.43 3.31 8.30
N ALA A 140 -11.27 3.99 7.53
CA ALA A 140 -11.27 5.43 7.36
C ALA A 140 -12.65 6.02 7.67
N GLY A 141 -12.67 7.22 8.24
CA GLY A 141 -13.91 7.96 8.48
C GLY A 141 -13.68 9.44 8.68
N MET A 142 -14.78 10.17 8.80
CA MET A 142 -14.80 11.60 9.09
C MET A 142 -15.74 11.92 10.25
N ASP A 143 -15.43 12.96 11.02
CA ASP A 143 -16.25 13.49 12.12
C ASP A 143 -16.66 12.41 13.15
N TYR A 144 -17.97 12.23 13.29
CA TYR A 144 -18.60 11.27 14.15
C TYR A 144 -18.23 9.82 13.80
N MET A 145 -18.10 9.48 12.51
CA MET A 145 -17.71 8.14 12.08
C MET A 145 -16.20 7.91 12.21
N ALA A 146 -15.38 8.95 12.10
CA ALA A 146 -13.96 8.86 12.47
C ALA A 146 -13.83 8.50 13.96
N ASN A 147 -14.53 9.22 14.85
CA ASN A 147 -14.61 8.85 16.26
C ASN A 147 -15.07 7.39 16.45
N PHE A 148 -16.14 6.97 15.77
CA PHE A 148 -16.63 5.59 15.86
C PHE A 148 -15.60 4.53 15.44
N SER A 149 -14.81 4.78 14.40
CA SER A 149 -13.78 3.84 13.92
C SER A 149 -12.77 3.43 14.99
N ASN A 150 -12.56 4.27 16.01
CA ASN A 150 -11.62 4.01 17.10
C ASN A 150 -12.07 2.89 18.03
N PHE A 151 -13.36 2.54 18.07
CA PHE A 151 -13.84 1.46 18.92
C PHE A 151 -13.36 0.09 18.45
N PHE A 152 -13.00 -0.06 17.17
CA PHE A 152 -12.35 -1.27 16.67
C PHE A 152 -10.92 -1.43 17.19
N LEU A 153 -10.21 -0.31 17.41
CA LEU A 153 -8.86 -0.30 17.99
C LEU A 153 -8.85 -0.70 19.47
N LEU A 154 -9.93 -0.45 20.21
CA LEU A 154 -9.99 -0.71 21.65
C LEU A 154 -10.13 -2.20 22.02
N LYS A 155 -10.39 -3.08 21.05
CA LYS A 155 -10.44 -4.54 21.29
C LYS A 155 -9.06 -5.09 21.65
N GLN A 156 -9.02 -6.28 22.24
CA GLN A 156 -7.76 -6.94 22.59
C GLN A 156 -6.88 -7.13 21.36
N ASN A 157 -7.46 -7.73 20.30
CA ASN A 157 -6.85 -7.87 18.98
C ASN A 157 -7.66 -7.00 18.01
N PRO A 158 -7.16 -5.83 17.62
CA PRO A 158 -7.85 -4.99 16.65
C PRO A 158 -7.97 -5.68 15.29
N LEU A 159 -9.12 -5.54 14.65
CA LEU A 159 -9.37 -6.09 13.30
C LEU A 159 -8.65 -5.29 12.22
N PHE A 160 -8.49 -3.98 12.44
CA PHE A 160 -7.82 -3.06 11.52
C PHE A 160 -6.41 -2.76 12.00
N SER A 161 -5.48 -2.78 11.05
CA SER A 161 -4.09 -2.37 11.20
C SER A 161 -3.93 -0.87 11.01
N GLY A 162 -4.72 -0.24 10.14
CA GLY A 162 -4.68 1.19 9.85
C GLY A 162 -5.96 1.93 10.23
N TYR A 163 -5.81 3.13 10.79
CA TYR A 163 -6.91 4.02 11.16
C TYR A 163 -6.68 5.40 10.57
N ILE A 164 -7.56 5.84 9.68
CA ILE A 164 -7.54 7.18 9.07
C ILE A 164 -8.69 7.99 9.66
N ASN A 165 -8.36 8.99 10.47
CA ASN A 165 -9.32 9.81 11.20
C ASN A 165 -9.26 11.26 10.71
N PHE A 166 -10.28 11.68 9.97
CA PHE A 166 -10.40 13.05 9.48
C PHE A 166 -11.39 13.85 10.33
N SER A 167 -10.91 14.95 10.92
CA SER A 167 -11.67 15.86 11.78
C SER A 167 -12.59 15.17 12.81
N PRO A 168 -12.12 14.14 13.53
CA PRO A 168 -12.99 13.34 14.40
C PRO A 168 -13.63 14.17 15.51
N ASP A 169 -14.92 13.91 15.76
CA ASP A 169 -15.65 14.42 16.92
C ASP A 169 -15.46 13.49 18.11
N PHE A 170 -14.26 13.55 18.71
CA PHE A 170 -13.88 12.62 19.77
C PHE A 170 -14.71 12.76 21.05
N THR A 171 -15.09 11.61 21.62
CA THR A 171 -15.72 11.61 22.94
C THR A 171 -14.70 11.88 24.06
N PRO A 172 -15.10 12.51 25.18
CA PRO A 172 -14.21 12.88 26.28
C PRO A 172 -13.32 11.78 26.87
N LEU A 173 -13.79 10.54 26.97
CA LEU A 173 -13.05 9.40 27.51
C LEU A 173 -12.11 8.73 26.50
N LEU A 174 -12.33 8.94 25.20
CA LEU A 174 -11.58 8.26 24.16
C LEU A 174 -10.07 8.57 24.15
N PRO A 175 -9.59 9.82 24.35
CA PRO A 175 -8.14 10.10 24.41
C PRO A 175 -7.39 9.19 25.40
N LYS A 176 -7.94 9.04 26.61
CA LYS A 176 -7.34 8.21 27.66
C LYS A 176 -7.40 6.72 27.32
N ARG A 177 -8.49 6.27 26.69
CA ARG A 177 -8.66 4.88 26.25
C ARG A 177 -7.67 4.51 25.14
N LEU A 178 -7.56 5.37 24.13
CA LEU A 178 -6.62 5.21 23.02
C LEU A 178 -5.18 5.17 23.53
N LYS A 179 -4.77 6.12 24.36
CA LYS A 179 -3.42 6.13 24.94
C LYS A 179 -3.11 4.83 25.69
N ARG A 180 -4.00 4.41 26.59
CA ARG A 180 -3.83 3.18 27.36
C ARG A 180 -3.73 1.94 26.46
N LYS A 181 -4.51 1.89 25.37
CA LYS A 181 -4.48 0.78 24.42
C LYS A 181 -3.18 0.79 23.61
N LEU A 182 -2.81 1.94 23.04
CA LEU A 182 -1.64 2.10 22.18
C LEU A 182 -0.32 1.97 22.95
N ASP A 183 -0.27 2.32 24.24
CA ASP A 183 0.91 2.08 25.09
C ASP A 183 1.24 0.60 25.27
N LYS A 184 0.27 -0.29 25.06
CA LYS A 184 0.38 -1.73 25.37
C LYS A 184 0.07 -2.63 24.18
N ILE A 185 -0.08 -2.06 22.99
CA ILE A 185 -0.44 -2.83 21.81
C ILE A 185 0.80 -3.55 21.27
N ASP A 186 0.65 -4.85 21.04
CA ASP A 186 1.70 -5.68 20.44
C ASP A 186 1.58 -5.71 18.91
N ASN A 187 0.37 -5.51 18.37
CA ASN A 187 0.14 -5.38 16.94
C ASN A 187 0.71 -4.07 16.40
N LYS A 188 1.29 -4.14 15.18
CA LYS A 188 1.68 -2.95 14.44
C LYS A 188 0.42 -2.18 14.00
N ILE A 189 0.30 -0.93 14.45
CA ILE A 189 -0.83 -0.03 14.14
C ILE A 189 -0.32 1.24 13.46
N TRP A 190 -1.04 1.65 12.42
CA TRP A 190 -0.90 2.97 11.82
C TRP A 190 -2.11 3.81 12.19
N TYR A 191 -1.85 4.97 12.77
CA TYR A 191 -2.88 5.89 13.21
C TYR A 191 -2.61 7.26 12.61
N TYR A 192 -3.41 7.62 11.61
CA TYR A 192 -3.34 8.91 10.93
C TYR A 192 -4.49 9.80 11.41
N LEU A 193 -4.14 10.93 12.02
CA LEU A 193 -5.07 11.95 12.49
C LEU A 193 -4.87 13.22 11.68
N ALA A 194 -5.94 13.79 11.16
CA ALA A 194 -5.86 15.07 10.49
C ALA A 194 -7.04 15.99 10.77
N THR A 195 -6.77 17.29 10.72
CA THR A 195 -7.72 18.39 10.81
C THR A 195 -7.24 19.54 9.91
N SER A 196 -8.01 20.62 9.80
CA SER A 196 -7.60 21.82 9.08
C SER A 196 -7.46 23.04 9.97
N GLU A 197 -6.73 24.04 9.48
CA GLU A 197 -6.51 25.30 10.18
C GLU A 197 -7.83 26.03 10.46
N ASN A 198 -8.76 26.04 9.50
CA ASN A 198 -10.08 26.68 9.61
C ASN A 198 -11.22 25.66 9.84
N ASP A 199 -10.90 24.56 10.52
CA ASP A 199 -11.88 23.57 10.95
C ASP A 199 -12.78 24.10 12.09
N ILE A 200 -13.82 23.36 12.44
CA ILE A 200 -14.76 23.65 13.52
C ILE A 200 -13.99 23.74 14.86
N PRO A 201 -14.06 24.87 15.59
CA PRO A 201 -13.23 25.08 16.79
C PRO A 201 -13.38 24.01 17.87
N GLU A 202 -14.59 23.49 18.08
CA GLU A 202 -14.84 22.45 19.06
C GLU A 202 -14.13 21.14 18.69
N LEU A 203 -14.20 20.73 17.41
CA LEU A 203 -13.51 19.53 16.92
C LEU A 203 -12.00 19.69 17.07
N LYS A 204 -11.45 20.85 16.69
CA LYS A 204 -10.01 21.12 16.87
C LYS A 204 -9.55 20.97 18.31
N ASN A 205 -10.33 21.45 19.28
CA ASN A 205 -9.99 21.32 20.69
C ASN A 205 -9.97 19.84 21.14
N LYS A 206 -10.95 19.05 20.70
CA LYS A 206 -11.02 17.60 20.95
C LYS A 206 -9.84 16.85 20.29
N ILE A 207 -9.53 17.19 19.04
CA ILE A 207 -8.41 16.62 18.27
C ILE A 207 -7.07 16.95 18.91
N ASN A 208 -6.83 18.21 19.29
CA ASN A 208 -5.62 18.63 20.00
C ASN A 208 -5.48 17.92 21.36
N THR A 209 -6.61 17.64 22.02
CA THR A 209 -6.60 16.84 23.25
C THR A 209 -6.11 15.43 22.94
N VAL A 210 -6.67 14.74 21.95
CA VAL A 210 -6.16 13.40 21.55
C VAL A 210 -4.69 13.44 21.14
N ASP A 211 -4.28 14.43 20.36
CA ASP A 211 -2.88 14.58 19.95
C ASP A 211 -1.94 14.74 21.15
N SER A 212 -2.32 15.51 22.17
CA SER A 212 -1.51 15.64 23.40
C SER A 212 -1.30 14.31 24.14
N TYR A 213 -2.22 13.35 24.00
CA TYR A 213 -2.09 12.01 24.55
C TYR A 213 -1.26 11.10 23.65
N LEU A 214 -1.49 11.14 22.34
CA LEU A 214 -0.87 10.19 21.39
C LEU A 214 0.55 10.58 20.99
N SER A 215 0.88 11.87 20.96
CA SER A 215 2.24 12.37 20.67
C SER A 215 3.29 11.91 21.68
N ILE A 216 2.88 11.57 22.90
CA ILE A 216 3.75 11.01 23.96
C ILE A 216 3.64 9.48 24.08
N CYS A 217 2.98 8.81 23.14
CA CYS A 217 2.93 7.36 23.07
C CYS A 217 4.29 6.83 22.58
N ASN A 218 5.03 6.17 23.47
CA ASN A 218 6.35 5.62 23.15
C ASN A 218 6.26 4.10 22.96
N ASN A 219 5.55 3.67 21.92
CA ASN A 219 5.45 2.26 21.53
C ASN A 219 5.95 2.09 20.08
N PRO A 220 6.99 1.28 19.82
CA PRO A 220 7.52 1.06 18.48
C PRO A 220 6.53 0.40 17.51
N ASN A 221 5.49 -0.26 18.03
CA ASN A 221 4.42 -0.84 17.24
C ASN A 221 3.38 0.18 16.79
N VAL A 222 3.47 1.44 17.22
CA VAL A 222 2.49 2.47 16.88
C VAL A 222 3.14 3.52 15.98
N ASN A 223 2.72 3.57 14.73
CA ASN A 223 3.04 4.65 13.81
C ASN A 223 1.94 5.72 13.91
N TYR A 224 2.15 6.72 14.75
CA TYR A 224 1.23 7.86 14.89
C TYR A 224 1.67 9.03 14.02
N ARG A 225 0.75 9.57 13.20
CA ARG A 225 0.96 10.83 12.46
C ARG A 225 -0.21 11.76 12.68
N PHE A 226 0.10 13.03 12.95
CA PHE A 226 -0.86 14.12 13.06
C PHE A 226 -0.53 15.24 12.08
N GLU A 227 -1.51 15.66 11.30
CA GLU A 227 -1.35 16.75 10.33
C GLU A 227 -2.46 17.81 10.45
N ILE A 228 -2.07 19.08 10.36
CA ILE A 228 -2.98 20.22 10.26
C ILE A 228 -2.82 20.83 8.86
N PHE A 229 -3.91 20.84 8.08
CA PHE A 229 -3.92 21.37 6.71
C PHE A 229 -4.20 22.88 6.72
N LYS A 230 -3.21 23.66 6.28
CA LYS A 230 -3.28 25.13 6.21
C LYS A 230 -4.18 25.62 5.08
N ASN A 231 -4.83 26.76 5.26
CA ASN A 231 -5.71 27.37 4.25
C ASN A 231 -6.83 26.44 3.75
N LYS A 232 -7.26 25.49 4.57
CA LYS A 232 -8.37 24.57 4.29
C LYS A 232 -9.44 24.73 5.37
N ASP A 233 -10.67 24.34 5.02
CA ASP A 233 -11.82 24.26 5.91
C ASP A 233 -12.10 22.80 6.29
N HIS A 234 -13.22 22.58 6.99
CA HIS A 234 -13.66 21.28 7.48
C HIS A 234 -13.84 20.21 6.39
N PHE A 235 -14.18 20.57 5.16
CA PHE A 235 -14.42 19.61 4.07
C PHE A 235 -13.29 19.60 3.04
N SER A 236 -12.74 20.77 2.70
CA SER A 236 -11.80 20.92 1.59
C SER A 236 -10.40 20.32 1.84
N PHE A 237 -10.07 19.99 3.09
CA PHE A 237 -8.79 19.34 3.42
C PHE A 237 -8.80 17.84 3.10
N VAL A 238 -9.96 17.20 3.06
CA VAL A 238 -10.09 15.74 2.91
C VAL A 238 -9.42 15.25 1.62
N ALA A 239 -9.63 15.97 0.51
CA ALA A 239 -9.03 15.63 -0.78
C ALA A 239 -7.48 15.67 -0.76
N ASP A 240 -6.89 16.55 0.06
CA ASP A 240 -5.44 16.64 0.23
C ASP A 240 -4.91 15.61 1.26
N ALA A 241 -5.75 15.24 2.23
CA ALA A 241 -5.37 14.37 3.33
C ALA A 241 -5.31 12.89 2.95
N ILE A 242 -6.21 12.44 2.07
CA ILE A 242 -6.28 11.03 1.62
C ILE A 242 -4.93 10.53 1.08
N PRO A 243 -4.31 11.14 0.05
CA PRO A 243 -3.06 10.62 -0.49
C PRO A 243 -1.93 10.63 0.54
N LYS A 244 -1.89 11.62 1.45
CA LYS A 244 -0.90 11.65 2.52
C LYS A 244 -1.09 10.54 3.55
N ALA A 245 -2.34 10.28 3.95
CA ALA A 245 -2.67 9.21 4.88
C ALA A 245 -2.28 7.84 4.29
N LEU A 246 -2.64 7.59 3.03
CA LEU A 246 -2.29 6.34 2.34
C LEU A 246 -0.77 6.18 2.22
N ASN A 247 -0.05 7.22 1.78
CA ASN A 247 1.41 7.18 1.69
C ASN A 247 2.07 6.99 3.05
N SER A 248 1.52 7.58 4.12
CA SER A 248 2.05 7.39 5.47
C SER A 248 1.83 5.96 5.99
N ILE A 249 0.74 5.30 5.61
CA ILE A 249 0.48 3.91 6.00
C ILE A 249 1.41 2.98 5.21
N PHE A 250 1.52 3.21 3.89
CA PHE A 250 2.27 2.36 2.97
C PHE A 250 3.69 2.87 2.67
N GLU A 251 4.30 3.63 3.59
CA GLU A 251 5.59 4.31 3.38
C GLU A 251 6.70 3.33 2.93
N ALA A 252 6.68 2.11 3.44
CA ALA A 252 7.66 1.07 3.09
C ALA A 252 7.42 0.39 1.73
N TYR A 253 6.26 0.59 1.08
CA TYR A 253 5.86 -0.19 -0.11
C TYR A 253 6.47 0.30 -1.42
N GLY A 254 6.58 1.61 -1.61
CA GLY A 254 6.94 2.25 -2.89
C GLY A 254 8.31 1.82 -3.44
N PRO A 255 8.76 2.32 -4.59
CA PRO A 255 10.15 2.13 -5.01
C PRO A 255 11.13 2.82 -4.06
N ILE A 256 12.38 2.37 -4.02
CA ILE A 256 13.44 3.00 -3.21
C ILE A 256 13.54 4.48 -3.62
N SER A 257 13.22 5.38 -2.69
CA SER A 257 13.29 6.82 -2.93
C SER A 257 14.74 7.30 -2.94
N ASP A 258 15.00 8.50 -3.45
CA ASP A 258 16.37 9.06 -3.43
C ASP A 258 16.83 9.33 -1.99
N LEU A 259 15.91 9.71 -1.10
CA LEU A 259 16.19 9.86 0.32
C LEU A 259 16.57 8.52 0.97
N GLU A 260 15.83 7.45 0.67
CA GLU A 260 16.11 6.10 1.15
C GLU A 260 17.44 5.59 0.58
N TYR A 261 17.71 5.82 -0.70
CA TYR A 261 18.98 5.49 -1.34
C TYR A 261 20.16 6.12 -0.59
N GLN A 262 20.11 7.44 -0.37
CA GLN A 262 21.17 8.18 0.31
C GLN A 262 21.33 7.78 1.79
N SER A 263 20.21 7.62 2.50
CA SER A 263 20.24 7.40 3.94
C SER A 263 20.39 5.93 4.35
N LYS A 264 20.03 4.97 3.49
CA LYS A 264 20.00 3.53 3.80
C LYS A 264 20.91 2.71 2.88
N LEU A 265 20.79 2.82 1.56
CA LEU A 265 21.62 2.02 0.65
C LEU A 265 23.08 2.44 0.74
N LEU A 266 23.36 3.74 0.62
CA LEU A 266 24.73 4.25 0.66
C LEU A 266 25.40 4.10 2.03
N THR A 267 24.63 3.95 3.10
CA THR A 267 25.15 3.72 4.44
C THR A 267 25.25 2.23 4.82
N SER A 268 24.57 1.33 4.08
CA SER A 268 24.56 -0.11 4.34
C SER A 268 25.89 -0.79 4.00
N SER A 269 26.34 -1.74 4.82
CA SER A 269 27.51 -2.59 4.49
C SER A 269 27.24 -3.57 3.35
N SER A 270 25.97 -3.87 3.05
CA SER A 270 25.51 -4.67 1.93
C SER A 270 24.20 -4.09 1.40
N PRO A 271 24.23 -3.30 0.31
CA PRO A 271 23.03 -2.83 -0.37
C PRO A 271 22.08 -3.97 -0.78
N SER A 272 22.61 -5.14 -1.16
CA SER A 272 21.81 -6.30 -1.59
C SER A 272 21.03 -6.92 -0.44
N ASN A 273 21.63 -7.07 0.74
CA ASN A 273 20.91 -7.57 1.91
C ASN A 273 19.84 -6.56 2.35
N TYR A 274 20.14 -5.25 2.29
CA TYR A 274 19.15 -4.22 2.55
C TYR A 274 17.95 -4.34 1.60
N LEU A 275 18.18 -4.58 0.30
CA LEU A 275 17.11 -4.79 -0.67
C LEU A 275 16.23 -6.00 -0.30
N GLU A 276 16.84 -7.13 0.06
CA GLU A 276 16.08 -8.33 0.47
C GLU A 276 15.28 -8.10 1.76
N ASP A 277 15.92 -7.53 2.79
CA ASP A 277 15.29 -7.20 4.08
C ASP A 277 14.12 -6.23 3.91
N ARG A 278 14.27 -5.28 2.98
CA ARG A 278 13.22 -4.30 2.65
C ARG A 278 11.98 -4.98 2.09
N TYR A 279 12.12 -5.90 1.14
CA TYR A 279 10.98 -6.62 0.57
C TYR A 279 10.37 -7.63 1.55
N PHE A 280 11.18 -8.24 2.41
CA PHE A 280 10.67 -9.01 3.55
C PHE A 280 9.84 -8.13 4.51
N THR A 281 10.31 -6.91 4.79
CA THR A 281 9.58 -5.95 5.63
C THR A 281 8.22 -5.56 5.01
N ILE A 282 8.13 -5.41 3.69
CA ILE A 282 6.85 -5.17 3.00
C ILE A 282 5.88 -6.32 3.25
N GLN A 283 6.35 -7.57 3.12
CA GLN A 283 5.55 -8.76 3.37
C GLN A 283 5.07 -8.83 4.82
N GLU A 284 5.96 -8.61 5.80
CA GLU A 284 5.61 -8.64 7.22
C GLU A 284 4.62 -7.54 7.61
N LEU A 285 4.77 -6.33 7.07
CA LEU A 285 3.91 -5.20 7.45
C LEU A 285 2.52 -5.28 6.80
N TYR A 286 2.43 -5.71 5.54
CA TYR A 286 1.21 -5.59 4.75
C TYR A 286 0.61 -6.93 4.33
N ALA A 287 1.25 -8.05 4.70
CA ALA A 287 0.91 -9.39 4.24
C ALA A 287 0.84 -9.48 2.70
N LEU A 288 1.82 -8.87 2.03
CA LEU A 288 1.90 -8.80 0.56
C LEU A 288 3.16 -9.47 0.04
N GLU A 289 2.99 -10.45 -0.84
CA GLU A 289 4.07 -11.00 -1.65
C GLU A 289 4.28 -10.13 -2.87
N THR A 290 5.33 -9.31 -2.86
CA THR A 290 5.65 -8.38 -3.94
C THR A 290 6.97 -8.77 -4.59
N PRO A 291 7.01 -9.08 -5.90
CA PRO A 291 8.27 -9.29 -6.61
C PRO A 291 9.17 -8.06 -6.51
N ILE A 292 10.48 -8.28 -6.42
CA ILE A 292 11.44 -7.17 -6.37
C ILE A 292 11.39 -6.39 -7.69
N ARG A 293 11.15 -5.08 -7.61
CA ARG A 293 11.07 -4.21 -8.77
C ARG A 293 12.42 -4.07 -9.44
N ILE A 294 12.43 -4.10 -10.77
CA ILE A 294 13.62 -3.87 -11.60
C ILE A 294 14.34 -2.56 -11.23
N VAL A 295 13.59 -1.49 -10.96
CA VAL A 295 14.18 -0.20 -10.56
C VAL A 295 14.96 -0.29 -9.24
N ASP A 296 14.51 -1.13 -8.30
CA ASP A 296 15.16 -1.28 -7.00
C ASP A 296 16.42 -2.17 -7.11
N PHE A 297 16.41 -3.17 -8.01
CA PHE A 297 17.63 -3.88 -8.41
C PHE A 297 18.68 -2.93 -8.98
N LEU A 298 18.28 -2.06 -9.91
CA LEU A 298 19.19 -1.11 -10.56
C LEU A 298 19.74 -0.08 -9.56
N LYS A 299 18.89 0.51 -8.71
CA LYS A 299 19.35 1.39 -7.63
C LYS A 299 20.31 0.67 -6.66
N THR A 300 20.05 -0.59 -6.36
CA THR A 300 20.96 -1.37 -5.50
C THR A 300 22.31 -1.59 -6.18
N ALA A 301 22.32 -1.88 -7.49
CA ALA A 301 23.55 -1.96 -8.27
C ALA A 301 24.31 -0.63 -8.30
N ASP A 302 23.62 0.50 -8.48
CA ASP A 302 24.24 1.83 -8.43
C ASP A 302 24.94 2.08 -7.09
N ALA A 303 24.32 1.68 -5.97
CA ALA A 303 24.94 1.79 -4.65
C ALA A 303 26.16 0.87 -4.49
N ILE A 304 26.13 -0.33 -5.07
CA ILE A 304 27.28 -1.24 -5.09
C ILE A 304 28.44 -0.63 -5.88
N GLU A 305 28.16 -0.02 -7.04
CA GLU A 305 29.17 0.65 -7.87
C GLU A 305 29.78 1.87 -7.17
N GLU A 306 28.94 2.74 -6.61
CA GLU A 306 29.37 3.96 -5.93
C GLU A 306 30.28 3.66 -4.72
N LYS A 307 30.02 2.53 -4.06
CA LYS A 307 30.77 2.09 -2.88
C LYS A 307 31.87 1.07 -3.17
N GLU A 308 32.01 0.66 -4.43
CA GLU A 308 32.95 -0.37 -4.87
C GLU A 308 32.81 -1.70 -4.11
N LEU A 309 31.58 -2.07 -3.71
CA LEU A 309 31.28 -3.29 -2.93
C LEU A 309 31.12 -4.51 -3.84
N TRP A 310 32.12 -4.84 -4.65
CA TRP A 310 32.01 -5.80 -5.75
C TRP A 310 31.50 -7.18 -5.33
N ASP A 311 31.90 -7.69 -4.17
CA ASP A 311 31.44 -8.99 -3.67
C ASP A 311 29.93 -9.04 -3.44
N ASP A 312 29.29 -7.90 -3.16
CA ASP A 312 27.84 -7.82 -2.93
C ASP A 312 27.03 -8.10 -4.20
N TYR A 313 27.62 -7.96 -5.39
CA TYR A 313 26.98 -8.40 -6.63
C TYR A 313 26.66 -9.90 -6.65
N GLN A 314 27.36 -10.73 -5.88
CA GLN A 314 27.01 -12.14 -5.74
C GLN A 314 25.68 -12.34 -5.00
N ASN A 315 25.35 -11.47 -4.06
CA ASN A 315 24.05 -11.49 -3.38
C ASN A 315 22.98 -10.98 -4.34
N LEU A 316 23.22 -9.83 -4.98
CA LEU A 316 22.28 -9.24 -5.92
C LEU A 316 21.97 -10.17 -7.10
N SER A 317 22.96 -10.90 -7.63
CA SER A 317 22.75 -11.84 -8.71
C SER A 317 21.90 -13.04 -8.27
N ARG A 318 22.12 -13.57 -7.05
CA ARG A 318 21.29 -14.65 -6.51
C ARG A 318 19.84 -14.20 -6.32
N LEU A 319 19.62 -12.97 -5.86
CA LEU A 319 18.29 -12.35 -5.79
C LEU A 319 17.66 -12.25 -7.18
N ALA A 320 18.37 -11.68 -8.16
CA ALA A 320 17.86 -11.54 -9.53
C ALA A 320 17.52 -12.89 -10.16
N LYS A 321 18.33 -13.93 -9.91
CA LYS A 321 18.06 -15.29 -10.39
C LYS A 321 16.80 -15.90 -9.79
N ARG A 322 16.45 -15.53 -8.56
CA ARG A 322 15.26 -16.06 -7.88
C ARG A 322 14.00 -15.31 -8.30
N GLU A 323 14.08 -13.99 -8.40
CA GLU A 323 12.92 -13.12 -8.59
C GLU A 323 12.59 -12.82 -10.06
N VAL A 324 13.61 -12.73 -10.93
CA VAL A 324 13.50 -12.20 -12.30
C VAL A 324 14.44 -12.94 -13.27
N SER A 325 14.39 -14.28 -13.21
CA SER A 325 15.34 -15.20 -13.87
C SER A 325 15.34 -15.16 -15.40
N ASP A 326 14.25 -14.66 -15.98
CA ASP A 326 14.00 -14.45 -17.40
C ASP A 326 14.61 -13.15 -17.94
N THR A 327 15.08 -12.27 -17.04
CA THR A 327 15.70 -11.00 -17.41
C THR A 327 17.23 -11.08 -17.48
N VAL A 328 17.84 -10.09 -18.13
CA VAL A 328 19.30 -9.94 -18.21
C VAL A 328 20.00 -9.69 -16.86
N LEU A 329 19.26 -9.39 -15.78
CA LEU A 329 19.85 -8.90 -14.52
C LEU A 329 20.81 -9.90 -13.85
N TYR A 330 20.46 -11.19 -13.81
CA TYR A 330 21.34 -12.21 -13.22
C TYR A 330 22.72 -12.21 -13.88
N HIS A 331 22.74 -12.27 -15.22
CA HIS A 331 23.97 -12.29 -16.01
C HIS A 331 24.73 -10.97 -15.92
N TYR A 332 24.01 -9.84 -15.89
CA TYR A 332 24.63 -8.54 -15.69
C TYR A 332 25.38 -8.50 -14.35
N PHE A 333 24.72 -8.82 -13.24
CA PHE A 333 25.33 -8.76 -11.91
C PHE A 333 26.48 -9.76 -11.74
N GLN A 334 26.36 -10.98 -12.24
CA GLN A 334 27.47 -11.95 -12.24
C GLN A 334 28.64 -11.47 -13.11
N GLY A 335 28.34 -10.90 -14.28
CA GLY A 335 29.35 -10.33 -15.15
C GLY A 335 30.10 -9.18 -14.49
N ARG A 336 29.39 -8.26 -13.82
CA ARG A 336 29.98 -7.15 -13.06
C ARG A 336 30.89 -7.64 -11.94
N TYR A 337 30.44 -8.64 -11.17
CA TYR A 337 31.27 -9.28 -10.15
C TYR A 337 32.59 -9.79 -10.74
N PHE A 338 32.55 -10.65 -11.76
CA PHE A 338 33.77 -11.22 -12.34
C PHE A 338 34.64 -10.18 -13.03
N GLU A 339 34.06 -9.16 -13.67
CA GLU A 339 34.79 -8.06 -14.29
C GLU A 339 35.62 -7.31 -13.24
N LYS A 340 34.98 -6.91 -12.13
CA LYS A 340 35.61 -6.12 -11.07
C LYS A 340 36.55 -6.94 -10.19
N SER A 341 36.31 -8.25 -10.04
CA SER A 341 37.22 -9.17 -9.35
C SER A 341 38.38 -9.67 -10.23
N GLY A 342 38.61 -9.10 -11.41
CA GLY A 342 39.77 -9.44 -12.26
C GLY A 342 39.68 -10.80 -12.96
N GLN A 343 38.46 -11.29 -13.22
CA GLN A 343 38.18 -12.57 -13.87
C GLN A 343 37.47 -12.37 -15.23
N PRO A 344 38.09 -11.68 -16.21
CA PRO A 344 37.41 -11.21 -17.43
C PRO A 344 36.86 -12.34 -18.30
N LYS A 345 37.52 -13.51 -18.38
CA LYS A 345 36.96 -14.68 -19.12
C LYS A 345 35.61 -15.14 -18.56
N ARG A 346 35.43 -15.10 -17.24
CA ARG A 346 34.17 -15.46 -16.59
C ARG A 346 33.13 -14.37 -16.82
N ALA A 347 33.52 -13.10 -16.73
CA ALA A 347 32.66 -11.97 -17.02
C ALA A 347 32.09 -12.02 -18.45
N ILE A 348 32.94 -12.26 -19.45
CA ILE A 348 32.55 -12.44 -20.86
C ILE A 348 31.50 -13.54 -20.99
N LYS A 349 31.73 -14.70 -20.38
CA LYS A 349 30.79 -15.82 -20.43
C LYS A 349 29.43 -15.46 -19.83
N GLU A 350 29.41 -14.77 -18.69
CA GLU A 350 28.16 -14.34 -18.07
C GLU A 350 27.42 -13.33 -18.95
N TYR A 351 28.11 -12.31 -19.47
CA TYR A 351 27.51 -11.34 -20.37
C TYR A 351 26.96 -11.96 -21.66
N GLN A 352 27.67 -12.90 -22.27
CA GLN A 352 27.18 -13.66 -23.42
C GLN A 352 25.98 -14.56 -23.08
N GLY A 353 25.91 -15.05 -21.84
CA GLY A 353 24.80 -15.86 -21.34
C GLY A 353 23.47 -15.12 -21.30
N ALA A 354 23.47 -13.79 -21.38
CA ALA A 354 22.26 -12.99 -21.41
C ALA A 354 21.55 -12.96 -22.76
N TYR A 355 22.13 -13.54 -23.81
CA TYR A 355 21.56 -13.52 -25.16
C TYR A 355 20.16 -14.12 -25.20
N GLY A 356 19.19 -13.32 -25.62
CA GLY A 356 17.79 -13.73 -25.77
C GLY A 356 16.94 -13.62 -24.50
N LEU A 357 17.50 -13.08 -23.40
CA LEU A 357 16.74 -12.77 -22.19
C LEU A 357 16.03 -11.41 -22.28
N GLU A 358 15.01 -11.24 -21.45
CA GLU A 358 14.21 -10.01 -21.39
C GLU A 358 15.02 -8.82 -20.87
N SER A 359 14.74 -7.64 -21.41
CA SER A 359 15.38 -6.40 -20.96
C SER A 359 14.89 -5.98 -19.57
N ALA A 360 15.76 -5.28 -18.84
CA ALA A 360 15.50 -4.79 -17.50
C ALA A 360 15.99 -3.35 -17.35
N GLY A 361 15.05 -2.40 -17.40
CA GLY A 361 15.37 -0.98 -17.39
C GLY A 361 16.19 -0.59 -18.62
N TYR A 362 17.40 -0.07 -18.40
CA TYR A 362 18.34 0.30 -19.47
C TYR A 362 19.25 -0.86 -19.92
N LEU A 363 19.10 -2.05 -19.31
CA LEU A 363 19.91 -3.22 -19.62
C LEU A 363 19.16 -4.14 -20.58
N ASP A 364 19.84 -4.58 -21.64
CA ASP A 364 19.34 -5.57 -22.59
C ASP A 364 20.49 -6.48 -23.08
N SER A 365 20.15 -7.46 -23.93
CA SER A 365 21.13 -8.41 -24.48
C SER A 365 22.28 -7.70 -25.20
N ASP A 366 22.00 -6.64 -25.97
CA ASP A 366 23.01 -5.94 -26.77
C ASP A 366 23.98 -5.16 -25.89
N VAL A 367 23.48 -4.52 -24.82
CA VAL A 367 24.30 -3.84 -23.81
C VAL A 367 25.28 -4.82 -23.17
N LEU A 368 24.81 -6.02 -22.79
CA LEU A 368 25.68 -7.02 -22.16
C LEU A 368 26.67 -7.61 -23.17
N LEU A 369 26.25 -7.93 -24.39
CA LEU A 369 27.16 -8.38 -25.44
C LEU A 369 28.25 -7.35 -25.76
N GLY A 370 27.90 -6.06 -25.82
CA GLY A 370 28.88 -4.98 -25.99
C GLY A 370 29.91 -4.92 -24.85
N LYS A 371 29.51 -5.23 -23.61
CA LYS A 371 30.46 -5.39 -22.49
C LYS A 371 31.39 -6.59 -22.67
N ALA A 372 30.87 -7.71 -23.16
CA ALA A 372 31.69 -8.88 -23.46
C ALA A 372 32.74 -8.56 -24.55
N ASP A 373 32.33 -7.92 -25.64
CA ASP A 373 33.21 -7.54 -26.74
C ASP A 373 34.30 -6.57 -26.31
N ALA A 374 33.95 -5.58 -25.48
CA ALA A 374 34.93 -4.66 -24.91
C ALA A 374 36.01 -5.39 -24.07
N LEU A 375 35.61 -6.40 -23.29
CA LEU A 375 36.57 -7.22 -22.53
C LEU A 375 37.42 -8.11 -23.44
N ILE A 376 36.83 -8.72 -24.48
CA ILE A 376 37.57 -9.51 -25.47
C ILE A 376 38.64 -8.64 -26.14
N GLN A 377 38.28 -7.43 -26.57
CA GLN A 377 39.23 -6.49 -27.18
C GLN A 377 40.32 -6.05 -26.20
N THR A 378 39.96 -5.79 -24.93
CA THR A 378 40.91 -5.31 -23.91
C THR A 378 41.93 -6.38 -23.52
N PHE A 379 41.51 -7.65 -23.41
CA PHE A 379 42.35 -8.74 -22.92
C PHE A 379 42.87 -9.69 -24.02
N GLY A 380 42.47 -9.49 -25.28
CA GLY A 380 42.96 -10.24 -26.44
C GLY A 380 42.50 -11.70 -26.49
N TYR A 381 41.22 -11.96 -26.22
CA TYR A 381 40.63 -13.31 -26.26
C TYR A 381 40.13 -13.76 -27.62
#